data_AF-A0A1S2CKI6-F1
#
_entry.id   AF-A0A1S2CKI6-F1
#
_cell.length_a   1.000
_cell.length_b   1.000
_cell.length_c   1.000
_cell.angle_alpha   90.00
_cell.angle_beta   90.00
_cell.angle_gamma   90.00
#
_symmetry.space_group_name_H-M   'P 1'
#
loop_
_entity.id
_entity.type
_entity.pdbx_description
1 polymer ?
#
loop_
_entity_poly.entity_id
_entity_poly.type
_entity_poly.pdbx_seq_one_letter_code
_entity_poly.pdbx_strand_id
1 'polypeptide(L)' 'MLGLKANQQTAKQASFSLVESYARRQHFRRMANTLLAEKDDILADLGYERQSIMVALNLPLRTDAVKYLEQHHRV' A
#
# COMPACT_ATOMS: atom_id res chain seq x y z
N MET A 1 18.98 -1.13 31.32
CA MET A 1 18.29 -1.72 30.15
C MET A 1 16.80 -1.56 30.37
N LEU A 2 16.13 -0.63 29.69
CA LEU A 2 14.67 -0.50 29.75
C LEU A 2 14.19 0.39 28.60
N GLY A 3 13.12 -0.04 27.92
CA GLY A 3 12.32 0.83 27.07
C GLY A 3 12.49 0.59 25.57
N LEU A 4 12.14 -0.60 25.09
CA LEU A 4 11.62 -0.75 23.72
C LEU A 4 10.35 0.11 23.64
N LYS A 5 10.49 1.36 23.22
CA LYS A 5 9.38 2.19 22.73
C LYS A 5 8.86 1.49 21.48
N ALA A 6 7.94 0.54 21.68
CA ALA A 6 7.08 0.06 20.62
C ALA A 6 6.34 1.29 20.12
N ASN A 7 6.79 1.79 18.97
CA ASN A 7 6.29 2.96 18.31
C ASN A 7 4.83 2.67 17.94
N GLN A 8 3.91 3.08 18.80
CA GLN A 8 2.46 2.98 18.60
C GLN A 8 1.98 3.98 17.53
N GLN A 9 2.69 4.05 16.41
CA GLN A 9 2.12 4.49 15.14
C GLN A 9 1.29 3.33 14.57
N THR A 10 0.33 2.84 15.36
CA THR A 10 -0.87 2.25 14.78
C THR A 10 -1.53 3.38 14.02
N ALA A 11 -1.17 3.47 12.75
CA ALA A 11 -1.88 4.22 11.73
C ALA A 11 -3.36 4.16 12.10
N LYS A 12 -3.99 5.30 12.36
CA LYS A 12 -5.45 5.41 12.48
C LYS A 12 -6.02 4.62 11.30
N GLN A 13 -6.43 3.37 11.55
CA GLN A 13 -7.04 2.51 10.57
C GLN A 13 -8.41 3.13 10.43
N ALA A 14 -8.61 3.89 9.35
CA ALA A 14 -9.93 4.35 8.99
C ALA A 14 -10.82 3.11 8.99
N SER A 15 -11.78 3.05 9.92
CA SER A 15 -12.70 1.93 10.06
C SER A 15 -13.70 2.01 8.93
N PHE A 16 -13.28 1.60 7.74
CA PHE A 16 -14.15 1.50 6.58
C PHE A 16 -15.14 0.34 6.79
N SER A 17 -16.34 0.50 6.25
CA SER A 17 -17.23 -0.65 6.08
C SER A 17 -16.58 -1.71 5.18
N LEU A 18 -17.07 -2.95 5.24
CA LEU A 18 -16.58 -4.03 4.37
C LEU A 18 -16.73 -3.68 2.88
N VAL A 19 -17.86 -3.06 2.51
CA VAL A 19 -18.15 -2.65 1.13
C VAL A 19 -17.18 -1.58 0.66
N GLU A 20 -16.90 -0.57 1.47
CA GLU A 20 -15.93 0.47 1.15
C GLU A 20 -14.50 -0.06 1.06
N SER A 21 -14.11 -0.95 1.97
CA SER A 21 -12.79 -1.61 1.95
C SER A 21 -12.62 -2.40 0.65
N TYR A 22 -13.66 -3.12 0.24
CA TYR A 22 -13.70 -3.85 -1.02
C TYR A 22 -13.63 -2.94 -2.24
N ALA A 23 -14.42 -1.86 -2.28
CA ALA A 23 -14.40 -0.90 -3.38
C ALA A 23 -13.01 -0.25 -3.53
N ARG A 24 -12.39 0.20 -2.43
CA ARG A 24 -11.02 0.73 -2.43
C ARG A 24 -10.01 -0.30 -2.92
N ARG A 25 -10.11 -1.55 -2.44
CA ARG A 25 -9.24 -2.64 -2.89
C ARG A 25 -9.39 -2.92 -4.38
N GLN A 26 -10.60 -2.90 -4.92
CA GLN A 26 -10.83 -3.09 -6.35
C GLN A 26 -10.27 -1.94 -7.17
N HIS A 27 -10.45 -0.69 -6.71
CA HIS A 27 -9.84 0.47 -7.34
C HIS A 27 -8.31 0.37 -7.35
N PHE A 28 -7.72 0.04 -6.21
CA PHE A 28 -6.29 -0.19 -6.07
C PHE A 28 -5.78 -1.28 -7.03
N ARG A 29 -6.47 -2.43 -7.11
CA ARG A 29 -6.09 -3.53 -8.02
C ARG A 29 -6.05 -3.09 -9.48
N ARG A 30 -7.03 -2.27 -9.92
CA ARG A 30 -7.04 -1.76 -11.30
C ARG A 30 -5.81 -0.90 -11.57
N MET A 31 -5.52 0.06 -10.69
CA MET A 31 -4.35 0.93 -10.83
C MET A 31 -3.04 0.15 -10.75
N ALA A 32 -2.90 -0.75 -9.77
CA ALA A 32 -1.72 -1.57 -9.58
C ALA A 32 -1.44 -2.47 -10.78
N ASN A 33 -2.48 -3.06 -11.39
CA ASN A 33 -2.30 -3.86 -12.61
C ASN A 33 -1.80 -3.02 -13.79
N THR A 34 -2.27 -1.79 -13.94
CA THR A 34 -1.75 -0.86 -14.95
C THR A 34 -0.28 -0.54 -14.69
N LEU A 35 0.09 -0.21 -13.46
CA LEU A 35 1.48 0.05 -13.09
C LEU A 35 2.37 -1.19 -13.30
N LEU A 36 1.90 -2.39 -12.93
CA LEU A 36 2.66 -3.63 -13.11
C LEU A 36 2.88 -4.01 -14.59
N ALA A 37 2.10 -3.44 -15.52
CA ALA A 37 2.35 -3.62 -16.96
C ALA A 37 3.54 -2.80 -17.46
N GLU A 38 3.91 -1.74 -16.74
CA GLU A 38 5.05 -0.89 -17.09
C GLU A 38 6.39 -1.53 -16.72
N LYS A 39 7.47 -1.02 -17.31
CA LYS A 39 8.85 -1.42 -17.00
C LYS A 39 9.31 -0.89 -15.65
N ASP A 40 10.29 -1.55 -15.05
CA ASP A 40 10.85 -1.16 -13.74
C ASP A 40 11.46 0.24 -13.76
N ASP A 41 12.09 0.64 -14.86
CA ASP A 41 12.66 1.99 -15.03
C ASP A 41 11.58 3.07 -14.92
N ILE A 42 10.42 2.85 -15.57
CA ILE A 42 9.27 3.76 -15.52
C ILE A 42 8.67 3.79 -14.11
N LEU A 43 8.59 2.64 -13.45
CA LEU A 43 8.13 2.57 -12.06
C LEU A 43 9.06 3.34 -11.12
N ALA A 44 10.37 3.22 -11.31
CA ALA A 44 11.37 3.91 -10.53
C ALA A 44 11.31 5.44 -10.74
N ASP A 45 11.13 5.90 -11.98
CA ASP A 45 10.89 7.32 -12.29
C ASP A 45 9.63 7.87 -11.59
N LEU A 46 8.62 7.01 -11.41
CA LEU A 46 7.41 7.32 -10.65
C LEU A 46 7.58 7.12 -9.12
N GLY A 47 8.78 6.83 -8.61
CA GLY A 47 9.03 6.63 -7.18
C GLY A 47 8.50 5.30 -6.61
N TYR A 48 8.15 4.35 -7.48
CA TYR A 48 7.60 3.05 -7.09
C TYR A 48 8.58 1.91 -7.35
N GLU A 49 8.58 0.96 -6.41
CA GLU A 49 9.21 -0.34 -6.63
C GLU A 49 8.13 -1.39 -6.95
N ARG A 50 8.37 -2.21 -7.99
CA ARG A 50 7.47 -3.32 -8.35
C ARG A 50 7.13 -4.20 -7.15
N GLN A 51 8.14 -4.50 -6.33
CA GLN A 51 7.98 -5.31 -5.13
C GLN A 51 6.99 -4.67 -4.15
N SER A 52 7.08 -3.36 -3.91
CA SER A 52 6.16 -2.64 -3.03
C SER A 52 4.72 -2.70 -3.53
N ILE A 53 4.50 -2.59 -4.85
CA ILE A 53 3.17 -2.74 -5.47
C ILE A 53 2.63 -4.17 -5.30
N MET A 54 3.48 -5.19 -5.51
CA MET A 54 3.08 -6.59 -5.33
C MET A 54 2.75 -6.92 -3.87
N VAL A 55 3.51 -6.38 -2.91
CA VAL A 55 3.19 -6.56 -1.48
C VAL A 55 1.86 -5.88 -1.16
N ALA A 56 1.65 -4.64 -1.64
CA ALA A 56 0.41 -3.91 -1.44
C ALA A 56 -0.82 -4.68 -1.96
N LEU A 57 -0.70 -5.38 -3.10
CA LEU A 57 -1.77 -6.22 -3.67
C LEU A 57 -2.18 -7.39 -2.79
N ASN A 58 -1.23 -7.98 -2.07
CA ASN A 58 -1.44 -9.17 -1.23
C ASN A 58 -1.83 -8.83 0.22
N LEU A 59 -1.93 -7.55 0.57
CA LEU A 59 -2.35 -7.14 1.91
C LEU A 59 -3.79 -7.58 2.22
N PRO A 60 -4.11 -7.82 3.51
CA PRO A 60 -5.47 -8.09 3.95
C PRO A 60 -6.43 -6.96 3.56
N LEU A 61 -7.72 -7.28 3.36
CA LEU A 61 -8.74 -6.30 2.98
C LEU A 61 -8.89 -5.15 3.98
N ARG A 62 -8.64 -5.43 5.26
CA ARG A 62 -8.69 -4.45 6.36
C ARG A 62 -7.51 -3.47 6.36
N THR A 63 -6.48 -3.76 5.57
CA THR A 63 -5.31 -2.90 5.43
C THR A 63 -5.47 -2.06 4.17
N ASP A 64 -5.33 -0.76 4.32
CA ASP A 64 -5.34 0.17 3.20
C ASP A 64 -4.04 0.02 2.39
N ALA A 65 -4.16 -0.55 1.20
CA ALA A 65 -3.02 -0.81 0.32
C ALA A 65 -2.48 0.46 -0.35
N VAL A 66 -3.31 1.50 -0.52
CA VAL A 66 -2.84 2.80 -1.01
C VAL A 66 -1.94 3.43 0.05
N LYS A 67 -2.41 3.45 1.30
CA LYS A 67 -1.62 3.98 2.43
C LYS A 67 -0.31 3.23 2.64
N TYR A 68 -0.30 1.91 2.46
CA TYR A 68 0.93 1.13 2.48
C TYR A 68 1.89 1.61 1.38
N LEU A 69 1.40 1.75 0.14
CA LEU A 69 2.24 2.20 -0.97
C LEU A 69 2.78 3.61 -0.77
N GLU A 70 1.99 4.53 -0.23
CA GLU A 70 2.44 5.89 0.13
C GLU A 70 3.58 5.88 1.15
N GLN A 71 3.54 4.97 2.14
CA GLN A 71 4.60 4.83 3.15
C GLN A 71 5.89 4.22 2.58
N HIS A 72 5.77 3.47 1.49
CA HIS A 72 6.86 2.79 0.80
C HIS A 72 7.24 3.48 -0.51
N HIS A 73 6.67 4.64 -0.80
CA HIS A 73 7.00 5.46 -1.95
C HIS A 73 8.30 6.20 -1.65
N ARG A 74 9.30 6.01 -2.53
CA ARG A 74 10.57 6.71 -2.41
C ARG A 74 10.44 8.05 -3.13
N VAL A 75 10.55 9.14 -2.36
CA VAL A 75 10.72 10.51 -2.88
C VAL A 75 12.20 10.84 -2.86
#